data_AF-A0A842SBI4-F1
#
_entry.id   AF-A0A842SBI4-F1
#
_cell.length_a   1.000
_cell.length_b   1.000
_cell.length_c   1.000
_cell.angle_alpha   90.00
_cell.angle_beta   90.00
_cell.angle_gamma   90.00
#
_symmetry.space_group_name_H-M   'P 1'
#
loop_
_entity.id
_entity.type
_entity.pdbx_description
1 polymer ?
#
loop_
_entity_poly.entity_id
_entity_poly.type
_entity_poly.pdbx_seq_one_letter_code
_entity_poly.pdbx_strand_id
1 'polypeptide(L)' 'MDVSIKNIPDKDWRAFKVEAAKHNLKTGEMFSKLVNEHKEKCEKGNWKKFLYSEKTLTEKDTKIIKESIKIFRRDTEFR' A
#
# COMPACT_ATOMS: atom_id res chain seq x y z
N MET A 1 -11.77 -25.99 -2.41
CA MET A 1 -11.11 -24.97 -1.57
C MET A 1 -12.21 -24.06 -1.10
N ASP A 2 -12.64 -24.20 0.15
CA ASP A 2 -13.75 -23.40 0.69
C ASP A 2 -13.23 -22.01 1.04
N VAL A 3 -13.64 -21.06 0.22
CA VAL A 3 -13.27 -19.65 0.32
C VAL A 3 -14.42 -18.95 1.05
N SER A 4 -14.22 -18.54 2.31
CA SER A 4 -15.21 -17.73 3.02
C SER A 4 -15.35 -16.32 2.44
N ILE A 5 -16.38 -15.61 2.92
CA ILE A 5 -17.06 -14.35 2.50
C ILE A 5 -16.21 -13.26 1.79
N LYS A 6 -14.87 -13.31 1.75
CA LYS A 6 -14.02 -12.30 1.11
C LYS A 6 -12.69 -12.82 0.52
N ASN A 7 -12.63 -13.99 -0.11
CA ASN A 7 -11.37 -14.53 -0.65
C ASN A 7 -10.29 -14.79 0.40
N ILE A 8 -10.68 -15.01 1.66
CA ILE A 8 -9.77 -15.34 2.75
C ILE A 8 -9.84 -16.85 2.99
N PRO A 9 -8.70 -17.57 2.97
CA PRO A 9 -8.67 -18.98 3.33
C PRO A 9 -9.26 -19.21 4.73
N ASP A 10 -10.11 -20.21 4.87
CA ASP A 10 -10.78 -20.51 6.14
C ASP A 10 -9.82 -20.74 7.30
N LYS A 11 -8.64 -21.29 7.02
CA LYS A 11 -7.57 -21.47 8.01
C LYS A 11 -7.13 -20.14 8.62
N ASP A 12 -6.96 -19.12 7.78
CA ASP A 12 -6.49 -17.79 8.21
C ASP A 12 -7.60 -17.06 8.96
N TRP A 13 -8.84 -17.21 8.51
CA TRP A 13 -10.00 -16.64 9.19
C TRP A 13 -10.22 -17.25 10.59
N ARG A 14 -10.02 -18.57 10.73
CA ARG A 14 -10.07 -19.24 12.04
C ARG A 14 -8.93 -18.77 12.94
N ALA A 15 -7.71 -18.66 12.42
CA ALA A 15 -6.57 -18.15 13.18
C ALA A 15 -6.85 -16.72 13.71
N PHE A 16 -7.40 -15.86 12.86
CA PHE A 16 -7.78 -14.49 13.24
C PHE A 16 -8.83 -14.46 14.37
N LYS A 17 -9.86 -15.30 14.30
CA LYS A 17 -10.89 -15.39 15.36
C LYS A 17 -10.32 -15.87 16.69
N VAL A 18 -9.44 -16.87 16.66
CA VAL A 18 -8.77 -17.38 17.86
C VAL A 18 -7.93 -16.29 18.49
N GLU A 19 -7.21 -15.52 17.68
CA GLU A 19 -6.40 -14.41 18.18
C GLU A 19 -7.27 -13.31 18.80
N ALA A 20 -8.38 -12.92 18.15
CA ALA A 20 -9.34 -11.97 18.73
C ALA A 20 -9.89 -12.43 20.09
N ALA A 21 -10.18 -13.73 20.23
CA ALA A 21 -10.64 -14.31 21.47
C ALA A 21 -9.56 -14.27 22.59
N LYS A 22 -8.28 -14.49 22.26
CA LYS A 22 -7.18 -14.36 23.24
C LYS A 22 -7.06 -12.94 23.81
N HIS A 23 -7.34 -11.94 22.99
CA HIS A 23 -7.33 -10.53 23.40
C HIS A 23 -8.66 -10.08 24.01
N ASN A 24 -9.64 -10.99 24.17
CA ASN A 24 -11.00 -10.71 24.65
C ASN A 24 -11.70 -9.59 23.86
N LEU A 25 -11.45 -9.52 22.55
CA LEU A 25 -12.02 -8.52 21.64
C LEU A 25 -12.98 -9.19 20.66
N LYS A 26 -14.01 -8.44 20.22
CA LYS A 26 -14.77 -8.87 19.04
C LYS A 26 -13.87 -8.80 17.81
N THR A 27 -14.10 -9.69 16.85
CA THR A 27 -13.32 -9.73 15.60
C THR A 27 -13.31 -8.40 14.85
N GLY A 28 -14.44 -7.68 14.84
CA GLY A 28 -14.53 -6.34 14.23
C GLY A 28 -13.68 -5.30 14.95
N GLU A 29 -13.67 -5.32 16.29
CA GLU A 29 -12.89 -4.40 17.12
C GLU A 29 -11.39 -4.66 16.95
N MET A 30 -10.98 -5.94 16.93
CA MET A 30 -9.59 -6.30 16.68
C MET A 30 -9.14 -5.87 15.28
N PHE A 31 -9.99 -6.05 14.26
CA PHE A 31 -9.68 -5.62 12.90
C PHE A 31 -9.49 -4.10 12.83
N SER A 32 -10.42 -3.33 13.40
CA SER A 32 -10.31 -1.86 13.46
C SER A 32 -9.05 -1.41 14.18
N LYS A 33 -8.69 -2.08 15.30
CA LYS A 33 -7.45 -1.80 16.04
C LYS A 33 -6.21 -2.02 15.17
N LEU A 34 -6.11 -3.18 14.50
CA LEU A 34 -4.98 -3.49 13.62
C LEU A 34 -4.87 -2.53 12.43
N VAL A 35 -6.00 -2.14 11.83
CA VAL A 35 -6.01 -1.16 10.74
C VAL A 35 -5.52 0.20 11.22
N ASN A 36 -5.95 0.65 12.39
CA ASN A 36 -5.51 1.91 12.96
C ASN A 36 -4.02 1.88 13.33
N GLU A 37 -3.55 0.80 13.96
CA GLU A 37 -2.12 0.61 14.24
C GLU A 37 -1.27 0.60 12.96
N HIS A 38 -1.77 -0.02 11.88
CA HIS A 38 -1.10 -0.01 10.59
C HIS A 38 -1.07 1.40 9.98
N LYS A 39 -2.18 2.13 10.02
CA LYS A 39 -2.24 3.53 9.56
C LYS A 39 -1.27 4.42 10.33
N GLU A 40 -1.24 4.32 11.65
CA GLU A 40 -0.31 5.08 12.48
C GLU A 40 1.16 4.73 12.18
N LYS A 41 1.46 3.45 11.95
CA LYS A 41 2.81 3.01 11.54
C LYS A 41 3.17 3.49 10.12
N CYS A 42 2.22 3.56 9.20
CA CYS A 42 2.41 4.12 7.87
C CYS A 42 2.62 5.64 7.90
N GLU A 43 1.86 6.35 8.73
CA GLU A 43 1.99 7.80 8.92
C GLU A 43 3.31 8.18 9.62
N LYS A 44 3.77 7.35 10.57
CA LYS A 44 5.07 7.48 11.24
C LYS A 44 6.22 6.92 10.40
N GLY A 45 5.92 6.07 9.42
CA GLY A 45 6.88 5.49 8.49
C GLY A 45 7.34 6.52 7.46
N ASN A 46 8.58 6.37 6.99
CA ASN A 46 9.26 7.21 6.00
C ASN A 46 8.47 7.55 4.73
N TRP A 47 7.30 6.95 4.50
CA TRP A 47 6.38 7.30 3.42
C TRP A 47 5.96 8.77 3.43
N LYS A 48 5.73 9.37 4.60
CA LYS A 48 5.42 10.81 4.67
C LYS A 48 6.65 11.63 4.25
N LYS A 49 7.86 11.23 4.62
CA LYS A 49 9.08 11.87 4.14
C LYS A 49 9.35 11.62 2.65
N PHE A 50 8.99 10.46 2.10
CA PHE A 50 9.21 10.12 0.69
C PHE A 50 8.18 10.80 -0.23
N LEU A 51 6.91 10.83 0.18
CA LEU A 51 5.83 11.47 -0.57
C LEU A 51 5.85 13.00 -0.46
N TYR A 52 6.33 13.53 0.68
CA TYR A 52 6.44 14.97 0.93
C TYR A 52 7.89 15.47 0.98
N SER A 53 8.89 14.68 0.59
CA SER A 53 10.23 15.23 0.32
C SER A 53 10.11 16.07 -0.94
N GLU A 54 10.10 17.38 -0.76
CA GLU A 54 10.22 18.38 -1.81
C GLU A 54 11.51 18.18 -2.61
N LYS A 55 11.44 17.30 -3.60
CA LYS A 55 11.94 17.62 -4.93
C LYS A 55 10.76 17.45 -5.87
N THR A 56 9.83 18.40 -5.80
CA THR A 56 8.97 18.70 -6.95
C THR A 56 9.90 18.79 -8.15
N LEU A 57 9.70 17.92 -9.13
CA LEU A 57 10.45 17.94 -10.39
C LEU A 57 10.51 19.38 -10.87
N THR A 58 11.71 19.94 -10.97
CA THR A 58 11.83 21.29 -11.51
C THR A 58 11.35 21.28 -12.95
N GLU A 59 10.94 22.43 -13.48
CA GLU A 59 10.55 22.51 -14.90
C GLU A 59 11.66 22.02 -15.84
N LYS A 60 12.92 22.18 -15.42
CA LYS A 60 14.10 21.66 -16.13
C LYS A 60 14.12 20.13 -16.13
N ASP A 61 13.96 19.50 -14.98
CA ASP A 61 13.93 18.03 -14.87
C ASP A 61 12.74 17.43 -15.66
N THR A 62 11.61 18.12 -15.62
CA THR A 62 10.40 17.71 -16.35
C THR A 62 10.61 17.78 -17.87
N LYS A 63 11.33 18.80 -18.36
CA LYS A 63 11.71 18.91 -19.78
C LYS A 63 12.66 17.79 -20.21
N ILE A 64 13.69 17.52 -19.41
CA ILE A 64 14.66 16.45 -19.67
C ILE A 64 13.94 15.10 -19.77
N ILE A 65 13.07 14.77 -18.81
CA ILE A 65 12.32 13.51 -18.84
C ILE A 65 11.41 13.43 -20.08
N LYS A 66 10.71 14.50 -20.44
CA LYS A 66 9.87 14.54 -21.64
C LYS A 66 10.67 14.35 -22.93
N GLU A 67 11.87 14.91 -23.01
CA GLU A 67 12.77 14.73 -24.15
C GLU A 67 13.30 13.29 -24.21
N SER A 68 13.73 12.73 -23.08
CA SER A 68 14.16 11.33 -23.00
C SER A 68 13.05 10.35 -23.39
N ILE A 69 11.80 10.59 -22.96
CA ILE A 69 10.64 9.76 -23.37
C ILE A 69 10.38 9.88 -24.87
N LYS A 70 10.51 11.07 -25.46
CA LYS A 70 10.33 11.26 -26.91
C LYS A 70 11.39 10.53 -27.71
N ILE A 71 12.65 10.57 -27.27
CA ILE A 71 13.77 9.85 -27.90
C ILE A 71 13.53 8.35 -27.76
N PHE A 72 13.24 7.87 -26.56
CA PHE A 72 12.95 6.46 -26.31
C PHE A 72 11.82 5.92 -27.19
N ARG A 73 10.68 6.63 -27.29
CA ARG A 73 9.56 6.22 -28.15
C ARG A 73 9.90 6.25 -29.64
N ARG A 74 10.76 7.17 -30.07
CA ARG A 74 11.26 7.23 -31.46
C ARG A 74 12.16 6.03 -31.75
N ASP A 75 13.04 5.67 -30.83
CA ASP A 75 14.05 4.64 -31.01
C ASP A 75 13.48 3.21 -30.85
N THR A 76 12.35 3.06 -30.14
CA THR A 76 11.75 1.74 -29.85
C THR A 76 10.50 1.42 -30.68
N GLU A 77 10.14 2.23 -31.68
CA GLU A 77 8.92 2.10 -32.51
C GLU A 77 7.60 1.90 -31.74
N PHE A 78 7.58 2.17 -30.43
CA PHE A 78 6.37 2.09 -29.61
C PHE A 78 5.49 3.31 -29.88
N ARG A 79 4.50 3.13 -30.75
CA ARG A 79 3.36 4.05 -30.93
C ARG A 79 2.38 3.96 -29.76
#